data_AF-A0A9N9HRB5-F1
#
_entry.id   AF-A0A9N9HRB5-F1
#
_cell.length_a   1.000
_cell.length_b   1.000
_cell.length_c   1.000
_cell.angle_alpha   90.00
_cell.angle_beta   90.00
_cell.angle_gamma   90.00
#
_symmetry.space_group_name_H-M   'P 1'
#
loop_
_entity.id
_entity.type
_entity.pdbx_description
1 polymer ?
#
loop_
_entity_poly.entity_id
_entity_poly.type
_entity_poly.pdbx_seq_one_letter_code
_entity_poly.pdbx_strand_id
1 'polypeptide(L)'
;MSKQNSSSLIIGWRLEGRHVLIVGGNQIAANRVEFILDAKPRKVTLITPINKVSSDDIRRYITERVVTHKNSRFQKEHLVDETGVPVDLILSAVDDVNLSNEIASIAREMRIPINVAEIPQLCDFLFMPTYRDGLLQVAISTNGTGPQVARKLRQHIIESIPKNVSTAIDNVALIKQNLGAGNASALSKITDSIPLCELADLTHEDVDRLIAEHKNLELDSSDVSSLSSTTVGDLNENSTSSIKSNISFNDAYIDGGKRFVDGKTAVAHVAYALSSINFVYPATRSYYVGEVISHWSSRKVENAFGKVCNFIQMDTRSGATTAISGIASHVDS
;
A
#
# COMPACT_ATOMS: atom_id res chain seq x y z
N MET A 1 32.77 -6.46 -11.70
CA MET A 1 31.64 -6.14 -12.60
C MET A 1 30.38 -6.04 -11.76
N SER A 2 29.84 -4.84 -11.57
CA SER A 2 28.58 -4.64 -10.85
C SER A 2 27.44 -5.23 -11.67
N LYS A 3 26.78 -6.30 -11.19
CA LYS A 3 25.48 -6.72 -11.73
C LYS A 3 24.55 -5.52 -11.59
N GLN A 4 24.21 -4.87 -12.70
CA GLN A 4 23.03 -4.02 -12.72
C GLN A 4 21.85 -4.92 -12.38
N ASN A 5 21.35 -4.82 -11.15
CA ASN A 5 20.14 -5.51 -10.73
C ASN A 5 18.97 -4.85 -11.47
N SER A 6 18.64 -5.33 -12.66
CA SER A 6 17.39 -4.96 -13.33
C SER A 6 16.23 -5.45 -12.46
N SER A 7 15.46 -4.52 -11.90
CA SER A 7 14.25 -4.83 -11.14
C SER A 7 13.09 -5.12 -12.07
N SER A 8 12.23 -6.07 -11.71
CA SER A 8 10.97 -6.30 -12.41
C SER A 8 10.00 -5.13 -12.18
N LEU A 9 9.23 -4.76 -13.21
CA LEU A 9 8.07 -3.89 -13.04
C LEU A 9 6.93 -4.70 -12.42
N ILE A 10 6.38 -4.21 -11.31
CA ILE A 10 5.20 -4.81 -10.66
C ILE A 10 3.95 -4.15 -11.23
N ILE A 11 3.06 -4.95 -11.83
CA ILE A 11 1.79 -4.50 -12.39
C ILE A 11 0.63 -5.37 -11.88
N GLY A 12 -0.52 -4.74 -11.64
CA GLY A 12 -1.80 -5.44 -11.48
C GLY A 12 -2.48 -5.57 -12.85
N TRP A 13 -2.41 -6.75 -13.47
CA TRP A 13 -3.02 -6.97 -14.78
C TRP A 13 -4.50 -7.37 -14.65
N ARG A 14 -5.40 -6.49 -15.11
CA ARG A 14 -6.84 -6.81 -15.21
C ARG A 14 -7.10 -7.77 -16.36
N LEU A 15 -7.69 -8.94 -16.04
CA LEU A 15 -8.02 -9.95 -17.04
C LEU A 15 -9.46 -9.87 -17.54
N GLU A 16 -10.29 -8.97 -17.02
CA GLU A 16 -11.63 -8.73 -17.55
C GLU A 16 -11.60 -8.47 -19.07
N GLY A 17 -12.42 -9.19 -19.82
CA GLY A 17 -12.43 -9.14 -21.28
C GLY A 17 -11.35 -9.99 -21.98
N ARG A 18 -10.38 -10.54 -21.25
CA ARG A 18 -9.21 -11.25 -21.79
C ARG A 18 -9.43 -12.75 -21.98
N HIS A 19 -8.72 -13.32 -22.96
CA HIS A 19 -8.66 -14.77 -23.21
C HIS A 19 -7.29 -15.31 -22.81
N VAL A 20 -7.29 -16.21 -21.83
CA VAL A 20 -6.08 -16.87 -21.31
C VAL A 20 -5.99 -18.31 -21.83
N LEU A 21 -4.81 -18.70 -22.30
CA LEU A 21 -4.50 -20.07 -22.68
C LEU A 21 -3.65 -20.74 -21.58
N ILE A 22 -4.03 -21.95 -21.19
CA ILE A 22 -3.30 -22.79 -20.25
C ILE A 22 -2.91 -24.07 -20.97
N VAL A 23 -1.63 -24.44 -20.93
CA VAL A 23 -1.11 -25.65 -21.58
C VAL A 23 -0.58 -26.61 -20.52
N GLY A 24 -1.11 -27.83 -20.47
CA GLY A 24 -0.78 -28.83 -19.46
C GLY A 24 -1.96 -29.20 -18.55
N GLY A 25 -1.86 -30.35 -17.86
CA GLY A 25 -2.95 -30.92 -17.06
C GLY A 25 -2.52 -31.41 -15.67
N ASN A 26 -1.40 -30.89 -15.15
CA ASN A 26 -0.84 -31.24 -13.84
C ASN A 26 -1.32 -30.28 -12.74
N GLN A 27 -0.86 -30.49 -11.50
CA GLN A 27 -1.25 -29.63 -10.37
C GLN A 27 -0.77 -28.19 -10.52
N ILE A 28 0.35 -27.96 -11.21
CA ILE A 28 0.83 -26.61 -11.49
C ILE A 28 -0.17 -25.89 -12.41
N ALA A 29 -0.66 -26.57 -13.45
CA ALA A 29 -1.71 -26.04 -14.31
C ALA A 29 -3.00 -25.74 -13.53
N ALA A 30 -3.39 -26.60 -12.59
CA ALA A 30 -4.56 -26.36 -11.73
C ALA A 30 -4.44 -25.05 -10.94
N ASN A 31 -3.29 -24.84 -10.28
CA ASN A 31 -3.04 -23.61 -9.54
C ASN A 31 -3.06 -22.37 -10.46
N ARG A 32 -2.58 -22.51 -11.71
CA ARG A 32 -2.68 -21.43 -12.71
C ARG A 32 -4.13 -21.13 -13.08
N VAL A 33 -4.96 -22.16 -13.28
CA VAL A 33 -6.39 -21.98 -13.55
C VAL A 33 -7.04 -21.21 -12.41
N GLU A 34 -6.80 -21.62 -11.16
CA GLU A 34 -7.35 -20.97 -9.96
C GLU A 34 -7.03 -19.47 -9.91
N PHE A 35 -5.75 -19.09 -10.01
CA PHE A 35 -5.34 -17.68 -10.00
C PHE A 35 -5.96 -16.85 -11.13
N ILE A 36 -6.16 -17.47 -12.29
CA ILE A 36 -6.72 -16.79 -13.46
C ILE A 36 -8.22 -16.61 -13.30
N LEU A 37 -8.96 -17.62 -12.84
CA LEU A 37 -10.40 -17.51 -12.61
C LEU A 37 -10.73 -16.43 -11.59
N ASP A 38 -9.89 -16.30 -10.56
CA ASP A 38 -9.96 -15.24 -9.53
C ASP A 38 -9.89 -13.81 -10.09
N ALA A 39 -9.27 -13.64 -11.25
CA ALA A 39 -9.13 -12.38 -11.98
C ALA A 39 -10.22 -12.16 -13.04
N LYS A 40 -11.20 -13.08 -13.13
CA LYS A 40 -12.41 -12.99 -13.96
C LYS A 40 -12.16 -12.69 -15.44
N PRO A 41 -11.39 -13.52 -16.15
CA PRO A 41 -11.21 -13.40 -17.59
C PRO A 41 -12.50 -13.64 -18.37
N ARG A 42 -12.55 -13.17 -19.61
CA ARG A 42 -13.62 -13.52 -20.55
C ARG A 42 -13.62 -15.03 -20.84
N LYS A 43 -12.44 -15.61 -21.02
CA LYS A 43 -12.31 -17.01 -21.43
C LYS A 43 -11.00 -17.62 -20.92
N VAL A 44 -11.08 -18.84 -20.42
CA VAL A 44 -9.91 -19.70 -20.16
C VAL A 44 -9.99 -20.91 -21.06
N THR A 45 -8.95 -21.17 -21.83
CA THR A 45 -8.83 -22.37 -22.66
C THR A 45 -7.70 -23.24 -22.15
N LEU A 46 -8.02 -24.50 -21.86
CA LEU A 46 -7.06 -25.50 -21.39
C LEU A 46 -6.71 -26.44 -22.55
N ILE A 47 -5.42 -26.57 -22.85
CA ILE A 47 -4.90 -27.48 -23.87
C ILE A 47 -4.13 -28.61 -23.20
N THR A 48 -4.67 -29.81 -23.25
CA THR A 48 -3.95 -31.02 -22.84
C THR A 48 -4.70 -32.26 -23.34
N PRO A 49 -4.00 -33.31 -23.81
CA PRO A 49 -4.62 -34.60 -24.01
C PRO A 49 -5.28 -35.09 -22.72
N ILE A 50 -6.50 -35.63 -22.79
CA ILE A 50 -7.28 -36.05 -21.62
C ILE A 50 -6.56 -37.16 -20.83
N ASN A 51 -5.84 -38.04 -21.52
CA ASN A 51 -5.01 -39.08 -20.91
C ASN A 51 -3.73 -38.55 -20.24
N LYS A 52 -3.41 -37.26 -20.40
CA LYS A 52 -2.28 -36.57 -19.74
C LYS A 52 -2.73 -35.68 -18.59
N VAL A 53 -4.05 -35.59 -18.32
CA VAL A 53 -4.55 -34.90 -17.13
C VAL A 53 -4.25 -35.73 -15.90
N SER A 54 -3.42 -35.20 -15.00
CA SER A 54 -3.04 -35.85 -13.74
C SER A 54 -3.66 -35.20 -12.51
N SER A 55 -4.07 -33.92 -12.58
CA SER A 55 -4.73 -33.22 -11.46
C SER A 55 -6.25 -33.42 -11.46
N ASP A 56 -6.81 -33.71 -10.28
CA ASP A 56 -8.26 -33.82 -10.07
C ASP A 56 -8.97 -32.47 -10.23
N ASP A 57 -8.33 -31.37 -9.83
CA ASP A 57 -8.88 -30.03 -10.02
C ASP A 57 -9.05 -29.71 -11.51
N ILE A 58 -8.08 -30.09 -12.35
CA ILE A 58 -8.22 -29.96 -13.80
C ILE A 58 -9.40 -30.79 -14.32
N ARG A 59 -9.54 -32.05 -13.89
CA ARG A 59 -10.69 -32.89 -14.28
C ARG A 59 -12.01 -32.26 -13.87
N ARG A 60 -12.08 -31.70 -12.67
CA ARG A 60 -13.24 -30.95 -12.17
C ARG A 60 -13.53 -29.74 -13.06
N TYR A 61 -12.54 -28.88 -13.32
CA TYR A 61 -12.73 -27.69 -14.17
C TYR A 61 -13.21 -28.02 -15.59
N ILE A 62 -12.76 -29.13 -16.16
CA ILE A 62 -13.24 -29.64 -17.45
C ILE A 62 -14.71 -30.10 -17.34
N THR A 63 -15.01 -30.94 -16.35
CA THR A 63 -16.33 -31.57 -16.16
C THR A 63 -17.41 -30.53 -15.85
N GLU A 64 -17.09 -29.57 -15.00
CA GLU A 64 -17.95 -28.46 -14.61
C GLU A 64 -18.00 -27.33 -15.66
N ARG A 65 -17.24 -27.46 -16.76
CA ARG A 65 -17.15 -26.48 -17.85
C ARG A 65 -16.70 -25.08 -17.39
N VAL A 66 -15.89 -25.04 -16.33
CA VAL A 66 -15.23 -23.82 -15.84
C VAL A 66 -14.20 -23.32 -16.87
N VAL A 67 -13.58 -24.24 -17.61
CA VAL A 67 -12.64 -23.93 -18.70
C VAL A 67 -13.10 -24.56 -20.02
N THR A 68 -12.76 -23.93 -21.14
CA THR A 68 -12.88 -24.56 -22.46
C THR A 68 -11.73 -25.54 -22.66
N HIS A 69 -11.98 -26.84 -22.65
CA HIS A 69 -10.94 -27.86 -22.85
C HIS A 69 -10.79 -28.22 -24.33
N LYS A 70 -9.57 -28.15 -24.86
CA LYS A 70 -9.20 -28.81 -26.12
C LYS A 70 -8.38 -30.05 -25.80
N ASN A 71 -8.98 -31.21 -26.09
CA ASN A 71 -8.37 -32.53 -25.91
C ASN A 71 -7.38 -32.82 -27.06
N SER A 72 -6.24 -32.14 -27.04
CA SER A 72 -5.21 -32.26 -28.07
C SER A 72 -3.83 -31.88 -27.50
N ARG A 73 -2.77 -32.21 -28.25
CA ARG A 73 -1.45 -31.62 -28.02
C ARG A 73 -1.48 -30.14 -28.41
N PHE A 74 -0.57 -29.34 -27.85
CA PHE A 74 -0.41 -27.94 -28.27
C PHE A 74 -0.08 -27.83 -29.76
N GLN A 75 -0.64 -26.80 -30.40
CA GLN A 75 -0.47 -26.44 -31.80
C GLN A 75 -0.57 -24.91 -31.91
N LYS A 76 0.11 -24.29 -32.88
CA LYS A 76 0.17 -22.82 -33.05
C LYS A 76 -1.22 -22.20 -33.23
N GLU A 77 -2.13 -22.93 -33.85
CA GLU A 77 -3.52 -22.54 -34.11
C GLU A 77 -4.33 -22.37 -32.81
N HIS A 78 -3.87 -22.92 -31.69
CA HIS A 78 -4.51 -22.70 -30.39
C HIS A 78 -4.25 -21.31 -29.81
N LEU A 79 -3.28 -20.57 -30.35
CA LEU A 79 -2.96 -19.22 -29.90
C LEU A 79 -3.91 -18.16 -30.46
N VAL A 80 -4.80 -18.55 -31.38
CA VAL A 80 -5.85 -17.69 -31.93
C VAL A 80 -7.23 -18.29 -31.62
N ASP A 81 -8.21 -17.43 -31.38
CA ASP A 81 -9.60 -17.84 -31.29
C ASP A 81 -10.24 -18.00 -32.70
N GLU A 82 -11.50 -18.41 -32.72
CA GLU A 82 -12.26 -18.68 -33.96
C GLU A 82 -12.42 -17.43 -34.85
N THR A 83 -12.21 -16.23 -34.29
CA THR A 83 -12.26 -14.96 -35.03
C THR A 83 -10.89 -14.52 -35.55
N GLY A 84 -9.85 -15.31 -35.29
CA GLY A 84 -8.46 -15.00 -35.66
C GLY A 84 -7.77 -14.05 -34.68
N VAL A 85 -8.39 -13.74 -33.53
CA VAL A 85 -7.81 -12.86 -32.51
C VAL A 85 -6.86 -13.68 -31.62
N PRO A 86 -5.61 -13.23 -31.39
CA PRO A 86 -4.70 -13.91 -30.50
C PRO A 86 -5.20 -13.94 -29.04
N VAL A 87 -4.81 -14.98 -28.30
CA VAL A 87 -4.97 -15.00 -26.84
C VAL A 87 -4.12 -13.90 -26.19
N ASP A 88 -4.56 -13.39 -25.05
CA ASP A 88 -3.89 -12.28 -24.36
C ASP A 88 -2.75 -12.74 -23.45
N LEU A 89 -2.76 -14.01 -23.02
CA LEU A 89 -1.83 -14.56 -22.03
C LEU A 89 -1.68 -16.08 -22.18
N ILE A 90 -0.46 -16.59 -22.06
CA ILE A 90 -0.17 -18.03 -22.08
C ILE A 90 0.48 -18.45 -20.76
N LEU A 91 -0.07 -19.50 -20.14
CA LEU A 91 0.51 -20.18 -18.98
C LEU A 91 0.81 -21.63 -19.35
N SER A 92 2.10 -21.95 -19.49
CA SER A 92 2.55 -23.31 -19.80
C SER A 92 3.00 -24.02 -18.53
N ALA A 93 2.48 -25.23 -18.31
CA ALA A 93 2.82 -26.13 -17.21
C ALA A 93 2.94 -27.56 -17.75
N VAL A 94 3.79 -27.73 -18.77
CA VAL A 94 4.12 -29.04 -19.36
C VAL A 94 5.50 -29.48 -18.89
N ASP A 95 5.68 -30.79 -18.71
CA ASP A 95 6.97 -31.36 -18.26
C ASP A 95 7.98 -31.50 -19.42
N ASP A 96 7.52 -31.40 -20.67
CA ASP A 96 8.36 -31.50 -21.87
C ASP A 96 9.09 -30.16 -22.12
N VAL A 97 10.42 -30.19 -21.96
CA VAL A 97 11.30 -29.03 -22.15
C VAL A 97 11.32 -28.56 -23.60
N ASN A 98 11.28 -29.46 -24.59
CA ASN A 98 11.28 -29.09 -26.00
C ASN A 98 9.99 -28.36 -26.35
N LEU A 99 8.86 -28.91 -25.90
CA LEU A 99 7.55 -28.28 -26.07
C LEU A 99 7.48 -26.93 -25.35
N SER A 100 8.06 -26.81 -24.16
CA SER A 100 8.13 -25.54 -23.43
C SER A 100 8.88 -24.45 -24.20
N ASN A 101 10.01 -24.80 -24.82
CA ASN A 101 10.77 -23.88 -25.68
C ASN A 101 9.99 -23.51 -26.95
N GLU A 102 9.32 -24.48 -27.58
CA GLU A 102 8.48 -24.24 -28.75
C GLU A 102 7.35 -23.26 -28.45
N ILE A 103 6.57 -23.50 -27.38
CA ILE A 103 5.48 -22.61 -26.97
C ILE A 103 6.01 -21.20 -26.69
N ALA A 104 7.13 -21.08 -25.96
CA ALA A 104 7.72 -19.77 -25.65
C ALA A 104 8.23 -19.03 -26.89
N SER A 105 8.83 -19.75 -27.85
CA SER A 105 9.28 -19.16 -29.10
C SER A 105 8.12 -18.61 -29.92
N ILE A 106 7.06 -19.40 -30.09
CA ILE A 106 5.87 -19.00 -30.87
C ILE A 106 5.14 -17.85 -30.16
N ALA A 107 4.99 -17.91 -28.84
CA ALA A 107 4.36 -16.84 -28.05
C ALA A 107 5.07 -15.49 -28.26
N ARG A 108 6.41 -15.47 -28.21
CA ARG A 108 7.21 -14.26 -28.42
C ARG A 108 7.13 -13.75 -29.85
N GLU A 109 7.14 -14.64 -30.84
CA GLU A 109 6.92 -14.28 -32.25
C GLU A 109 5.58 -13.55 -32.43
N MET A 110 4.54 -14.02 -31.74
CA MET A 110 3.20 -13.44 -31.75
C MET A 110 3.00 -12.27 -30.77
N ARG A 111 4.03 -11.91 -29.99
CA ARG A 111 3.98 -10.88 -28.94
C ARG A 111 2.93 -11.14 -27.85
N ILE A 112 2.70 -12.42 -27.52
CA ILE A 112 1.80 -12.84 -26.45
C ILE A 112 2.64 -13.10 -25.19
N PRO A 113 2.38 -12.41 -24.07
CA PRO A 113 3.09 -12.65 -22.82
C PRO A 113 2.94 -14.10 -22.35
N ILE A 114 4.06 -14.73 -22.00
CA ILE A 114 4.10 -16.12 -21.55
C ILE A 114 4.75 -16.29 -20.17
N ASN A 115 4.17 -17.18 -19.36
CA ASN A 115 4.84 -17.78 -18.20
C ASN A 115 4.93 -19.29 -18.37
N VAL A 116 6.15 -19.82 -18.26
CA VAL A 116 6.44 -21.25 -18.26
C VAL A 116 6.77 -21.67 -16.82
N ALA A 117 6.04 -22.67 -16.32
CA ALA A 117 6.27 -23.22 -14.99
C ALA A 117 7.73 -23.66 -14.82
N GLU A 118 8.33 -23.29 -13.69
CA GLU A 118 9.66 -23.74 -13.25
C GLU A 118 10.85 -23.38 -14.17
N ILE A 119 10.62 -22.68 -15.30
CA ILE A 119 11.68 -22.26 -16.23
C ILE A 119 11.66 -20.73 -16.40
N PRO A 120 12.22 -19.95 -15.44
CA PRO A 120 12.20 -18.49 -15.47
C PRO A 120 12.76 -17.85 -16.74
N GLN A 121 13.71 -18.51 -17.42
CA GLN A 121 14.33 -18.00 -18.64
C GLN A 121 13.37 -17.97 -19.85
N LEU A 122 12.27 -18.73 -19.78
CA LEU A 122 11.22 -18.76 -20.79
C LEU A 122 10.04 -17.84 -20.46
N CYS A 123 10.08 -17.13 -19.33
CA CYS A 123 9.00 -16.28 -18.86
C CYS A 123 9.22 -14.80 -19.21
N ASP A 124 8.17 -14.12 -19.63
CA ASP A 124 8.15 -12.66 -19.76
C ASP A 124 7.70 -11.97 -18.45
N PHE A 125 7.03 -12.73 -17.57
CA PHE A 125 6.59 -12.28 -16.25
C PHE A 125 6.67 -13.42 -15.22
N LEU A 126 6.72 -13.06 -13.94
CA LEU A 126 6.83 -14.01 -12.83
C LEU A 126 5.61 -13.90 -11.92
N PHE A 127 5.13 -15.05 -11.43
CA PHE A 127 4.22 -15.08 -10.30
C PHE A 127 4.97 -14.74 -9.03
N MET A 128 4.37 -13.88 -8.21
CA MET A 128 4.89 -13.47 -6.92
C MET A 128 4.07 -14.13 -5.81
N PRO A 129 4.63 -14.34 -4.61
CA PRO A 129 3.82 -14.56 -3.43
C PRO A 129 2.83 -13.41 -3.26
N THR A 130 1.55 -13.74 -3.30
CA THR A 130 0.46 -12.80 -3.11
C THR A 130 -0.32 -13.10 -1.84
N TYR A 131 -0.90 -12.04 -1.28
CA TYR A 131 -1.96 -12.08 -0.27
C TYR A 131 -3.15 -11.31 -0.82
N ARG A 132 -4.35 -11.80 -0.52
CA ARG A 132 -5.60 -11.19 -0.93
C ARG A 132 -6.58 -11.23 0.23
N ASP A 133 -7.21 -10.10 0.46
CA ASP A 133 -8.33 -9.94 1.40
C ASP A 133 -9.32 -8.96 0.80
N GLY A 134 -10.46 -9.46 0.34
CA GLY A 134 -11.44 -8.67 -0.40
C GLY A 134 -10.84 -7.90 -1.58
N LEU A 135 -10.85 -6.56 -1.48
CA LEU A 135 -10.30 -5.63 -2.47
C LEU A 135 -8.78 -5.41 -2.32
N LEU A 136 -8.19 -5.77 -1.18
CA LEU A 136 -6.76 -5.65 -0.95
C LEU A 136 -6.00 -6.78 -1.66
N GLN A 137 -4.95 -6.41 -2.38
CA GLN A 137 -3.96 -7.34 -2.90
C GLN A 137 -2.56 -6.85 -2.57
N VAL A 138 -1.73 -7.75 -2.05
CA VAL A 138 -0.31 -7.50 -1.77
C VAL A 138 0.51 -8.51 -2.56
N ALA A 139 1.51 -8.05 -3.30
CA ALA A 139 2.44 -8.89 -4.04
C ALA A 139 3.89 -8.56 -3.65
N ILE A 140 4.72 -9.58 -3.48
CA ILE A 140 6.12 -9.39 -3.05
C ILE A 140 7.07 -9.98 -4.09
N SER A 141 7.91 -9.11 -4.66
CA SER A 141 8.97 -9.53 -5.59
C SER A 141 10.33 -9.57 -4.91
N THR A 142 11.13 -10.58 -5.26
CA THR A 142 12.58 -10.63 -4.99
C THR A 142 13.38 -10.71 -6.30
N ASN A 143 12.80 -10.23 -7.41
CA ASN A 143 13.35 -10.36 -8.77
C ASN A 143 13.77 -11.80 -9.09
N GLY A 144 13.00 -12.78 -8.61
CA GLY A 144 13.24 -14.22 -8.82
C GLY A 144 14.37 -14.86 -8.00
N THR A 145 15.10 -14.12 -7.17
CA THR A 145 16.30 -14.64 -6.48
C THR A 145 16.04 -15.21 -5.08
N GLY A 146 14.91 -14.88 -4.44
CA GLY A 146 14.66 -15.23 -3.04
C GLY A 146 13.22 -15.67 -2.74
N PRO A 147 12.70 -16.75 -3.34
CA PRO A 147 11.32 -17.19 -3.14
C PRO A 147 11.00 -17.50 -1.67
N GLN A 148 11.95 -18.08 -0.92
CA GLN A 148 11.80 -18.34 0.51
C GLN A 148 11.70 -17.05 1.33
N VAL A 149 12.52 -16.04 1.00
CA VAL A 149 12.50 -14.73 1.67
C VAL A 149 11.19 -14.00 1.35
N ALA A 150 10.76 -14.01 0.08
CA ALA A 150 9.48 -13.43 -0.33
C ALA A 150 8.30 -14.03 0.43
N ARG A 151 8.29 -15.36 0.64
CA ARG A 151 7.26 -16.04 1.45
C ARG A 151 7.28 -15.63 2.92
N LYS A 152 8.47 -15.53 3.54
CA LYS A 152 8.59 -15.07 4.94
C LYS A 152 8.16 -13.62 5.12
N LEU A 153 8.58 -12.74 4.20
CA LEU A 153 8.14 -11.35 4.18
C LEU A 153 6.63 -11.24 4.01
N ARG A 154 6.05 -12.07 3.13
CA ARG A 154 4.59 -12.15 2.97
C ARG A 154 3.91 -12.47 4.29
N GLN A 155 4.38 -13.50 4.99
CA GLN A 155 3.80 -13.91 6.25
C GLN A 155 3.87 -12.79 7.30
N HIS A 156 5.04 -12.16 7.44
CA HIS A 156 5.23 -11.05 8.37
C HIS A 156 4.34 -9.84 8.04
N ILE A 157 4.20 -9.50 6.76
CA ILE A 157 3.30 -8.42 6.32
C ILE A 157 1.85 -8.76 6.64
N ILE A 158 1.40 -9.99 6.35
CA ILE A 158 0.03 -10.44 6.67
C ILE A 158 -0.26 -10.32 8.16
N GLU A 159 0.69 -10.71 9.02
CA GLU A 159 0.54 -10.63 10.48
C GLU A 159 0.41 -9.19 10.99
N SER A 160 0.94 -8.20 10.25
CA SER A 160 0.82 -6.78 10.57
C SER A 160 -0.46 -6.12 10.03
N ILE A 161 -1.18 -6.77 9.13
CA ILE A 161 -2.39 -6.23 8.51
C ILE A 161 -3.60 -6.44 9.46
N PRO A 162 -4.39 -5.40 9.77
CA PRO A 162 -5.62 -5.55 10.54
C PRO A 162 -6.60 -6.53 9.88
N LYS A 163 -7.30 -7.35 10.67
CA LYS A 163 -8.18 -8.42 10.14
C LYS A 163 -9.31 -7.94 9.23
N ASN A 164 -9.75 -6.70 9.37
CA ASN A 164 -10.86 -6.12 8.62
C ASN A 164 -10.38 -5.02 7.65
N VAL A 165 -9.14 -5.08 7.19
CA VAL A 165 -8.57 -4.02 6.33
C VAL A 165 -9.36 -3.81 5.04
N SER A 166 -10.02 -4.85 4.50
CA SER A 166 -10.89 -4.66 3.33
C SER A 166 -12.05 -3.69 3.63
N THR A 167 -12.59 -3.70 4.85
CA THR A 167 -13.64 -2.75 5.28
C THR A 167 -13.12 -1.31 5.31
N ALA A 168 -11.84 -1.10 5.64
CA ALA A 168 -11.24 0.23 5.58
C ALA A 168 -11.26 0.78 4.14
N ILE A 169 -11.02 -0.08 3.14
CA ILE A 169 -11.09 0.31 1.72
C ILE A 169 -12.52 0.73 1.35
N ASP A 170 -13.52 -0.03 1.81
CA ASP A 170 -14.93 0.28 1.58
C ASP A 170 -15.34 1.60 2.27
N ASN A 171 -14.90 1.82 3.50
CA ASN A 171 -15.16 3.05 4.26
C ASN A 171 -14.51 4.28 3.59
N VAL A 172 -13.28 4.16 3.08
CA VAL A 172 -12.64 5.24 2.31
C VAL A 172 -13.41 5.52 1.01
N ALA A 173 -13.92 4.49 0.34
CA ALA A 173 -14.76 4.66 -0.84
C ALA A 173 -16.07 5.38 -0.50
N LEU A 174 -16.68 5.06 0.63
CA LEU A 174 -17.89 5.74 1.13
C LEU A 174 -17.62 7.22 1.48
N ILE A 175 -16.53 7.52 2.19
CA ILE A 175 -16.11 8.91 2.47
C ILE A 175 -15.97 9.69 1.16
N LYS A 176 -15.28 9.10 0.17
CA LYS A 176 -15.11 9.71 -1.16
C LYS A 176 -16.44 9.96 -1.86
N GLN A 177 -17.39 9.02 -1.77
CA GLN A 177 -18.71 9.17 -2.36
C GLN A 177 -19.51 10.31 -1.71
N ASN A 178 -19.49 10.40 -0.38
CA ASN A 178 -20.22 11.41 0.38
C ASN A 178 -19.59 12.81 0.27
N LEU A 179 -18.27 12.91 0.10
CA LEU A 179 -17.60 14.18 -0.19
C LEU A 179 -17.92 14.71 -1.60
N GLY A 180 -18.23 13.83 -2.56
CA GLY A 180 -18.47 14.21 -3.95
C GLY A 180 -17.19 14.42 -4.78
N ALA A 181 -17.36 14.52 -6.10
CA ALA A 181 -16.25 14.66 -7.04
C ALA A 181 -15.50 15.99 -6.85
N GLY A 182 -14.16 15.95 -6.87
CA GLY A 182 -13.28 17.12 -6.75
C GLY A 182 -12.66 17.33 -5.37
N ASN A 183 -13.12 16.63 -4.33
CA ASN A 183 -12.67 16.80 -2.95
C ASN A 183 -11.52 15.86 -2.54
N ALA A 184 -10.57 15.62 -3.45
CA ALA A 184 -9.44 14.71 -3.21
C ALA A 184 -8.55 15.17 -2.04
N SER A 185 -8.41 16.49 -1.83
CA SER A 185 -7.65 17.03 -0.70
C SER A 185 -8.35 16.80 0.64
N ALA A 186 -9.67 16.95 0.69
CA ALA A 186 -10.45 16.68 1.90
C ALA A 186 -10.41 15.18 2.25
N LEU A 187 -10.53 14.32 1.23
CA LEU A 187 -10.39 12.87 1.40
C LEU A 187 -9.04 12.52 2.04
N SER A 188 -7.93 13.00 1.49
CA SER A 188 -6.58 12.74 2.06
C SER A 188 -6.50 13.22 3.50
N LYS A 189 -6.93 14.46 3.81
CA LYS A 189 -6.88 15.01 5.17
C LYS A 189 -7.65 14.16 6.17
N ILE A 190 -8.88 13.75 5.82
CA ILE A 190 -9.70 12.90 6.68
C ILE A 190 -9.03 11.54 6.87
N THR A 191 -8.65 10.85 5.79
CA THR A 191 -8.11 9.49 5.87
C THR A 191 -6.73 9.41 6.51
N ASP A 192 -5.87 10.41 6.30
CA ASP A 192 -4.51 10.45 6.85
C ASP A 192 -4.52 10.73 8.36
N SER A 193 -5.58 11.37 8.88
CA SER A 193 -5.77 11.64 10.30
C SER A 193 -6.24 10.43 11.13
N ILE A 194 -6.65 9.34 10.46
CA ILE A 194 -7.25 8.17 11.11
C ILE A 194 -6.34 6.95 10.91
N PRO A 195 -5.91 6.27 11.98
CA PRO A 195 -5.13 5.03 11.88
C PRO A 195 -5.85 3.95 11.05
N LEU A 196 -5.08 3.12 10.33
CA LEU A 196 -5.64 2.08 9.45
C LEU A 196 -6.61 1.12 10.16
N CYS A 197 -6.36 0.80 11.44
CA CYS A 197 -7.26 -0.03 12.24
C CYS A 197 -8.59 0.67 12.52
N GLU A 198 -8.58 1.97 12.83
CA GLU A 198 -9.80 2.73 13.09
C GLU A 198 -10.60 2.95 11.80
N LEU A 199 -9.92 3.17 10.66
CA LEU A 199 -10.57 3.23 9.35
C LEU A 199 -11.37 1.95 9.05
N ALA A 200 -10.89 0.79 9.49
CA ALA A 200 -11.58 -0.49 9.31
C ALA A 200 -12.84 -0.62 10.18
N ASP A 201 -12.90 0.11 11.29
CA ASP A 201 -13.96 0.02 12.29
C ASP A 201 -15.00 1.15 12.17
N LEU A 202 -14.82 2.10 11.24
CA LEU A 202 -15.78 3.20 11.02
C LEU A 202 -17.17 2.66 10.65
N THR A 203 -18.19 3.21 11.30
CA THR A 203 -19.60 3.05 10.91
C THR A 203 -20.02 4.12 9.90
N HIS A 204 -21.20 3.94 9.29
CA HIS A 204 -21.81 4.98 8.45
C HIS A 204 -21.98 6.31 9.20
N GLU A 205 -22.37 6.27 10.48
CA GLU A 205 -22.54 7.46 11.32
C GLU A 205 -21.20 8.16 11.60
N ASP A 206 -20.13 7.40 11.80
CA ASP A 206 -18.79 7.97 11.98
C ASP A 206 -18.31 8.69 10.72
N VAL A 207 -18.58 8.11 9.54
CA VAL A 207 -18.25 8.74 8.25
C VAL A 207 -18.99 10.06 8.08
N ASP A 208 -20.28 10.11 8.39
CA ASP A 208 -21.07 11.34 8.30
C ASP A 208 -20.56 12.41 9.28
N ARG A 209 -20.19 12.02 10.50
CA ARG A 209 -19.58 12.92 11.50
C ARG A 209 -18.26 13.50 11.00
N LEU A 210 -17.36 12.66 10.49
CA LEU A 210 -16.04 13.10 9.98
C LEU A 210 -16.17 14.12 8.84
N ILE A 211 -17.14 13.92 7.96
CA ILE A 211 -17.39 14.84 6.85
C ILE A 211 -17.98 16.17 7.36
N ALA A 212 -18.90 16.12 8.33
CA ALA A 212 -19.48 17.32 8.93
C ALA A 212 -18.42 18.16 9.67
N GLU A 213 -17.57 17.52 10.47
CA GLU A 213 -16.45 18.17 11.16
C GLU A 213 -15.49 18.85 10.17
N HIS A 214 -15.16 18.18 9.06
CA HIS A 214 -14.30 18.76 8.03
C HIS A 214 -14.90 20.01 7.38
N LYS A 215 -16.19 19.98 7.04
CA LYS A 215 -16.89 21.14 6.45
C LYS A 215 -16.95 22.32 7.42
N ASN A 216 -17.13 22.06 8.71
CA ASN A 216 -17.13 23.11 9.74
C ASN A 216 -15.75 23.76 9.90
N LEU A 217 -14.67 22.96 9.84
CA LEU A 217 -13.30 23.48 9.87
C LEU A 217 -12.95 24.34 8.65
N GLU A 218 -13.47 24.02 7.46
CA GLU A 218 -13.28 24.88 6.28
C GLU A 218 -14.04 26.21 6.40
N LEU A 219 -15.25 26.21 6.98
CA LEU A 219 -16.03 27.41 7.26
C LEU A 219 -15.32 28.33 8.26
N ASP A 220 -14.81 27.80 9.38
CA ASP A 220 -14.08 28.58 10.39
C ASP A 220 -12.74 29.11 9.87
N SER A 221 -12.09 28.43 8.94
CA SER A 221 -10.82 28.90 8.33
C SER A 221 -10.98 30.11 7.42
N SER A 222 -12.21 30.43 6.99
CA SER A 222 -12.49 31.60 6.14
C SER A 222 -12.65 32.92 6.92
N ASP A 223 -12.80 32.86 8.25
CA ASP A 223 -13.07 34.03 9.12
C ASP A 223 -11.85 34.55 9.92
N VAL A 224 -10.68 33.91 9.84
CA VAL A 224 -9.49 34.31 10.64
C VAL A 224 -8.48 35.09 9.81
N SER A 225 -8.80 36.35 9.50
CA SER A 225 -7.85 37.32 8.91
C SER A 225 -7.60 38.57 9.77
N SER A 226 -7.97 38.57 11.06
CA SER A 226 -7.75 39.74 11.93
C SER A 226 -7.21 39.41 13.32
N LEU A 227 -5.95 39.81 13.55
CA LEU A 227 -5.33 40.30 14.80
C LEU A 227 -5.23 39.35 16.02
N SER A 228 -4.00 39.14 16.51
CA SER A 228 -3.53 39.85 17.73
C SER A 228 -2.07 39.55 18.07
N SER A 229 -1.38 40.60 18.49
CA SER A 229 -0.03 40.63 19.07
C SER A 229 -0.01 40.11 20.50
N THR A 230 1.04 39.40 20.92
CA THR A 230 1.31 39.17 22.35
C THR A 230 2.80 39.23 22.67
N THR A 231 3.13 40.12 23.60
CA THR A 231 4.43 40.36 24.23
C THR A 231 4.84 39.17 25.11
N VAL A 232 6.13 38.81 25.11
CA VAL A 232 6.70 37.75 25.97
C VAL A 232 7.38 38.39 27.19
N GLY A 233 6.96 37.99 28.38
CA GLY A 233 7.60 38.33 29.65
C GLY A 233 8.55 37.21 30.08
N ASP A 234 9.75 37.61 30.50
CA ASP A 234 10.87 36.75 30.87
C ASP A 234 10.85 36.42 32.38
N LEU A 235 11.11 35.17 32.75
CA LEU A 235 11.39 34.76 34.13
C LEU A 235 12.33 33.55 34.13
N ASN A 236 13.57 33.79 34.58
CA ASN A 236 14.58 32.80 34.97
C ASN A 236 14.09 31.91 36.13
N GLU A 237 14.55 30.66 36.18
CA GLU A 237 15.35 30.14 37.32
C GLU A 237 15.93 28.73 37.08
N ASN A 238 17.13 28.53 37.62
CA ASN A 238 17.96 27.34 37.59
C ASN A 238 17.29 26.12 38.24
N SER A 239 17.28 24.98 37.54
CA SER A 239 17.12 23.65 38.16
C SER A 239 17.62 22.56 37.21
N THR A 240 18.72 21.90 37.56
CA THR A 240 19.08 20.60 36.97
C THR A 240 18.12 19.54 37.52
N SER A 241 17.00 19.35 36.85
CA SER A 241 16.02 18.28 37.12
C SER A 241 16.04 17.27 35.98
N SER A 242 15.79 15.99 36.29
CA SER A 242 15.51 15.01 35.24
C SER A 242 14.21 15.41 34.55
N ILE A 243 14.33 15.93 33.34
CA ILE A 243 13.24 16.30 32.44
C ILE A 243 12.46 15.02 32.10
N LYS A 244 11.39 14.73 32.85
CA LYS A 244 10.41 13.69 32.50
C LYS A 244 9.32 14.35 31.67
N SER A 245 9.28 14.09 30.37
CA SER A 245 8.14 14.48 29.54
C SER A 245 6.92 13.63 29.92
N ASN A 246 5.77 14.27 30.12
CA ASN A 246 4.48 13.59 30.35
C ASN A 246 3.84 13.07 29.05
N ILE A 247 4.64 12.97 27.99
CA ILE A 247 4.16 12.62 26.65
C ILE A 247 4.20 11.10 26.51
N SER A 248 3.03 10.47 26.49
CA SER A 248 2.89 9.06 26.13
C SER A 248 2.69 8.92 24.62
N PHE A 249 3.48 8.06 23.97
CA PHE A 249 3.24 7.64 22.60
C PHE A 249 2.08 6.65 22.59
N ASN A 250 0.88 7.11 22.27
CA ASN A 250 -0.28 6.23 22.14
C ASN A 250 -0.22 5.38 20.86
N ASP A 251 0.54 5.83 19.85
CA ASP A 251 0.69 5.15 18.55
C ASP A 251 1.99 4.34 18.42
N ALA A 252 2.70 4.09 19.54
CA ALA A 252 3.92 3.29 19.51
C ALA A 252 3.60 1.80 19.36
N TYR A 253 4.23 1.15 18.37
CA TYR A 253 4.23 -0.31 18.27
C TYR A 253 4.96 -0.91 19.49
N ILE A 254 4.31 -1.82 20.21
CA ILE A 254 4.86 -2.45 21.41
C ILE A 254 5.21 -3.91 21.11
N ASP A 255 6.49 -4.25 21.17
CA ASP A 255 6.97 -5.64 21.14
C ASP A 255 7.89 -5.90 22.34
N GLY A 256 7.59 -6.93 23.14
CA GLY A 256 8.38 -7.31 24.31
C GLY A 256 8.61 -6.20 25.34
N GLY A 257 7.69 -5.24 25.47
CA GLY A 257 7.82 -4.09 26.37
C GLY A 257 8.69 -2.94 25.82
N LYS A 258 9.19 -3.04 24.59
CA LYS A 258 9.90 -1.97 23.89
C LYS A 258 8.94 -1.24 22.96
N ARG A 259 8.95 0.10 23.02
CA ARG A 259 8.15 0.97 22.17
C ARG A 259 8.97 1.39 20.95
N PHE A 260 8.45 1.11 19.75
CA PHE A 260 9.02 1.56 18.49
C PHE A 260 8.28 2.80 18.02
N VAL A 261 9.04 3.85 17.71
CA VAL A 261 8.55 5.16 17.26
C VAL A 261 9.34 5.55 16.02
N ASP A 262 8.70 6.10 15.00
CA ASP A 262 9.42 6.59 13.82
C ASP A 262 10.31 7.80 14.16
N GLY A 263 11.37 8.00 13.39
CA GLY A 263 12.37 9.03 13.69
C GLY A 263 11.81 10.46 13.75
N LYS A 264 10.76 10.78 12.98
CA LYS A 264 10.18 12.14 12.98
C LYS A 264 9.37 12.37 14.24
N THR A 265 8.59 11.38 14.67
CA THR A 265 7.83 11.43 15.93
C THR A 265 8.77 11.46 17.15
N ALA A 266 9.90 10.75 17.09
CA ALA A 266 10.93 10.84 18.12
C ALA A 266 11.53 12.25 18.23
N VAL A 267 11.85 12.89 17.09
CA VAL A 267 12.35 14.27 17.06
C VAL A 267 11.28 15.26 17.56
N ALA A 268 10.03 15.10 17.12
CA ALA A 268 8.91 15.93 17.55
C ALA A 268 8.70 15.84 19.07
N HIS A 269 8.84 14.65 19.65
CA HIS A 269 8.75 14.46 21.10
C HIS A 269 9.81 15.24 21.86
N VAL A 270 11.07 15.18 21.41
CA VAL A 270 12.17 15.96 22.03
C VAL A 270 11.91 17.46 21.88
N ALA A 271 11.52 17.91 20.68
CA ALA A 271 11.22 19.30 20.40
C ALA A 271 10.08 19.83 21.29
N TYR A 272 8.97 19.08 21.39
CA TYR A 272 7.85 19.44 22.25
C TYR A 272 8.22 19.45 23.73
N ALA A 273 8.97 18.43 24.19
CA ALA A 273 9.34 18.32 25.59
C ALA A 273 10.24 19.47 26.07
N LEU A 274 11.06 20.03 25.19
CA LEU A 274 12.13 20.99 25.53
C LEU A 274 11.90 22.41 24.99
N SER A 275 10.80 22.69 24.31
CA SER A 275 10.52 24.01 23.75
C SER A 275 9.23 24.60 24.31
N SER A 276 9.15 25.92 24.36
CA SER A 276 7.90 26.64 24.62
C SER A 276 7.07 26.86 23.34
N ILE A 277 7.75 26.97 22.20
CA ILE A 277 7.17 27.15 20.86
C ILE A 277 7.80 26.15 19.90
N ASN A 278 6.99 25.55 19.03
CA ASN A 278 7.44 24.63 17.99
C ASN A 278 6.96 25.09 16.61
N PHE A 279 7.82 25.02 15.59
CA PHE A 279 7.45 25.32 14.21
C PHE A 279 7.21 24.02 13.44
N VAL A 280 6.00 23.85 12.92
CA VAL A 280 5.58 22.70 12.12
C VAL A 280 5.59 23.12 10.65
N TYR A 281 6.23 22.34 9.76
CA TYR A 281 6.42 22.73 8.35
C TYR A 281 6.16 21.58 7.37
N PRO A 282 5.81 21.85 6.10
CA PRO A 282 5.47 20.79 5.14
C PRO A 282 6.71 20.03 4.67
N ALA A 283 6.61 18.70 4.63
CA ALA A 283 7.51 17.84 3.87
C ALA A 283 6.92 17.43 2.51
N THR A 284 5.58 17.39 2.40
CA THR A 284 4.84 17.31 1.13
C THR A 284 3.63 18.26 1.21
N ARG A 285 2.79 18.34 0.14
CA ARG A 285 1.59 19.20 0.15
C ARG A 285 0.55 18.82 1.22
N SER A 286 0.55 17.58 1.70
CA SER A 286 -0.44 17.04 2.64
C SER A 286 0.17 16.55 3.96
N TYR A 287 1.50 16.61 4.12
CA TYR A 287 2.17 16.09 5.30
C TYR A 287 3.10 17.12 5.93
N TYR A 288 2.91 17.36 7.21
CA TYR A 288 3.67 18.30 8.02
C TYR A 288 4.60 17.57 9.00
N VAL A 289 5.88 17.94 8.99
CA VAL A 289 6.86 17.41 9.94
C VAL A 289 6.55 17.99 11.32
N GLY A 290 6.29 17.11 12.30
CA GLY A 290 5.94 17.50 13.66
C GLY A 290 4.45 17.67 13.91
N GLU A 291 3.57 17.24 13.01
CA GLU A 291 2.11 17.36 13.15
C GLU A 291 1.55 16.82 14.48
N VAL A 292 2.16 15.76 15.02
CA VAL A 292 1.84 15.18 16.34
C VAL A 292 1.88 16.19 17.50
N ILE A 293 2.64 17.28 17.34
CA ILE A 293 2.71 18.39 18.31
C ILE A 293 1.35 19.08 18.48
N SER A 294 0.59 19.21 17.40
CA SER A 294 -0.74 19.83 17.46
C SER A 294 -1.68 19.03 18.36
N HIS A 295 -1.58 17.70 18.30
CA HIS A 295 -2.34 16.78 19.13
C HIS A 295 -1.96 16.81 20.61
N TRP A 296 -0.66 16.90 20.91
CA TRP A 296 -0.21 17.04 22.30
C TRP A 296 -0.63 18.38 22.89
N SER A 297 -0.56 19.45 22.10
CA SER A 297 -0.99 20.79 22.52
C SER A 297 -2.50 20.86 22.77
N SER A 298 -3.32 20.30 21.86
CA SER A 298 -4.79 20.30 22.00
C SER A 298 -5.27 19.49 23.21
N ARG A 299 -4.56 18.41 23.55
CA ARG A 299 -4.80 17.60 24.75
C ARG A 299 -4.22 18.18 26.04
N LYS A 300 -3.67 19.40 25.98
CA LYS A 300 -3.02 20.08 27.11
C LYS A 300 -1.91 19.24 27.75
N VAL A 301 -1.18 18.48 26.93
CA VAL A 301 -0.03 17.72 27.41
C VAL A 301 1.07 18.71 27.76
N GLU A 302 1.48 18.68 29.02
CA GLU A 302 2.56 19.53 29.52
C GLU A 302 3.92 19.01 29.04
N ASN A 303 4.76 19.95 28.62
CA ASN A 303 6.18 19.71 28.39
C ASN A 303 6.93 19.54 29.72
N ALA A 304 8.24 19.36 29.65
CA ALA A 304 9.04 19.14 30.83
C ALA A 304 9.16 20.35 31.77
N PHE A 305 8.68 21.52 31.33
CA PHE A 305 8.60 22.73 32.13
C PHE A 305 7.20 22.96 32.73
N GLY A 306 6.30 21.97 32.65
CA GLY A 306 4.93 22.08 33.17
C GLY A 306 4.05 23.04 32.36
N LYS A 307 4.38 23.29 31.08
CA LYS A 307 3.62 24.18 30.20
C LYS A 307 3.13 23.45 28.97
N VAL A 308 1.95 23.81 28.48
CA VAL A 308 1.48 23.35 27.16
C VAL A 308 2.23 24.15 26.09
N CYS A 309 2.87 23.46 25.15
CA CYS A 309 3.64 24.12 24.10
C CYS A 309 2.71 24.75 23.08
N ASN A 310 3.05 25.96 22.65
CA ASN A 310 2.46 26.55 21.47
C ASN A 310 3.13 25.97 20.22
N PHE A 311 2.40 25.97 19.11
CA PHE A 311 2.95 25.61 17.82
C PHE A 311 2.50 26.57 16.74
N ILE A 312 3.35 26.76 15.74
CA ILE A 312 3.09 27.61 14.59
C ILE A 312 3.26 26.76 13.34
N GLN A 313 2.20 26.69 12.55
CA GLN A 313 2.24 26.04 11.24
C GLN A 313 2.84 27.01 10.22
N MET A 314 3.88 26.55 9.53
CA MET A 314 4.64 27.33 8.56
C MET A 314 4.34 26.85 7.14
N ASP A 315 4.17 27.75 6.19
CA ASP A 315 3.89 27.38 4.80
C ASP A 315 5.08 26.73 4.08
N THR A 316 6.30 26.93 4.58
CA THR A 316 7.52 26.40 3.98
C THR A 316 8.55 25.97 5.02
N ARG A 317 9.36 24.96 4.67
CA ARG A 317 10.52 24.54 5.47
C ARG A 317 11.55 25.65 5.66
N SER A 318 11.78 26.46 4.62
CA SER A 318 12.69 27.61 4.69
C SER A 318 12.19 28.69 5.64
N GLY A 319 10.87 28.93 5.69
CA GLY A 319 10.25 29.82 6.66
C GLY A 319 10.52 29.38 8.10
N ALA A 320 10.28 28.10 8.40
CA ALA A 320 10.56 27.54 9.74
C ALA A 320 12.04 27.68 10.14
N THR A 321 12.95 27.41 9.20
CA THR A 321 14.39 27.53 9.45
C THR A 321 14.80 28.98 9.71
N THR A 322 14.23 29.92 8.95
CA THR A 322 14.51 31.36 9.09
C THR A 322 14.00 31.88 10.44
N ALA A 323 12.80 31.45 10.87
CA ALA A 323 12.26 31.82 12.18
C ALA A 323 13.16 31.33 13.33
N ILE A 324 13.62 30.07 13.27
CA ILE A 324 14.56 29.53 14.27
C ILE A 324 15.89 30.29 14.26
N SER A 325 16.43 30.59 13.08
CA SER A 325 17.69 31.35 12.95
C SER A 325 17.56 32.77 13.51
N GLY A 326 16.40 33.42 13.30
CA GLY A 326 16.10 34.73 13.87
C GLY A 326 16.07 34.71 15.39
N ILE A 327 15.42 33.70 15.98
CA ILE A 327 15.38 33.51 17.44
C ILE A 327 16.79 33.26 17.99
N ALA A 328 17.56 32.35 17.37
CA ALA A 328 18.92 32.06 17.82
C ALA A 328 19.83 33.30 17.79
N SER A 329 19.68 34.17 16.79
CA SER A 329 20.47 35.41 16.68
C SER A 329 20.16 36.46 17.76
N HIS A 330 19.05 36.33 18.48
CA HIS A 330 18.66 37.22 19.59
C HIS A 330 19.06 36.67 20.97
N VAL A 331 19.61 35.45 21.06
CA VAL A 331 20.05 34.84 22.32
C VAL A 331 21.52 35.17 22.63
N ASP A 332 22.29 35.65 21.65
CA ASP A 332 23.70 36.04 21.77
C ASP A 332 23.92 37.56 21.98
N SER A 333 22.88 38.31 22.35
CA SER A 333 22.91 39.76 22.65
C SER A 333 22.39 40.06 24.04
#